data_AF-A0A227J098-F1
#
_entry.id   AF-A0A227J098-F1
#
_cell.length_a   1.000
_cell.length_b   1.000
_cell.length_c   1.000
_cell.angle_alpha   90.00
_cell.angle_beta   90.00
_cell.angle_gamma   90.00
#
_symmetry.space_group_name_H-M   'P 1'
#
loop_
_entity.id
_entity.type
_entity.pdbx_description
1 polymer ?
#
loop_
_entity_poly.entity_id
_entity_poly.type
_entity_poly.pdbx_seq_one_letter_code
_entity_poly.pdbx_strand_id
1 'polypeptide(L)'
;EIIEQVEDKDRVGVCIDTCHTFTAGYDLRTKEDCERTFAEFDRIVGMHYLRAMHLNDSKVEFASKVDRHHSLGKGEIGWDCFE
;
A
#
# COMPACT_ATOMS: atom_id res chain seq x y z
N GLU A 1 6.52 0.33 15.79
CA GLU A 1 6.87 1.44 16.70
C GLU A 1 5.80 2.52 16.88
N ILE A 2 5.22 3.17 15.85
CA ILE A 2 4.22 4.25 16.07
C ILE A 2 2.99 3.75 16.86
N ILE A 3 2.30 2.71 16.35
CA ILE A 3 1.07 2.17 16.97
C ILE A 3 1.33 1.62 18.38
N GLU A 4 2.50 1.02 18.62
CA GLU A 4 2.88 0.47 19.92
C GLU A 4 2.93 1.55 20.99
N GLN A 5 3.41 2.75 20.62
CA GLN A 5 3.55 3.92 21.48
C GLN A 5 2.25 4.70 21.69
N VAL A 6 1.17 4.38 20.95
CA VAL A 6 -0.15 4.97 21.19
C VAL A 6 -0.80 4.29 22.39
N GLU A 7 -1.22 5.09 23.40
CA GLU A 7 -1.93 4.59 24.59
C GLU A 7 -3.29 3.97 24.21
N ASP A 8 -4.12 4.73 23.50
CA ASP A 8 -5.46 4.33 23.08
C ASP A 8 -5.45 3.82 21.63
N LYS A 9 -5.25 2.51 21.47
CA LYS A 9 -5.09 1.85 20.17
C LYS A 9 -6.39 1.78 19.35
N ASP A 10 -7.55 2.00 19.97
CA ASP A 10 -8.83 2.01 19.26
C ASP A 10 -9.03 3.28 18.43
N ARG A 11 -8.26 4.33 18.71
CA ARG A 11 -8.31 5.63 18.01
C ARG A 11 -7.15 5.86 17.03
N VAL A 12 -6.39 4.82 16.70
CA VAL A 12 -5.38 4.87 15.63
C VAL A 12 -5.71 3.88 14.52
N GLY A 13 -5.37 4.25 13.28
CA GLY A 13 -5.51 3.40 12.12
C GLY A 13 -4.49 3.77 11.06
N VAL A 14 -4.43 2.93 10.02
CA VAL A 14 -3.52 3.06 8.90
C VAL A 14 -4.33 3.28 7.62
N CYS A 15 -3.83 4.18 6.78
CA CYS A 15 -4.23 4.29 5.38
C CYS A 15 -3.10 3.74 4.52
N ILE A 16 -3.40 2.81 3.62
CA ILE A 16 -2.45 2.34 2.61
C ILE A 16 -2.68 3.14 1.33
N ASP A 17 -1.60 3.64 0.72
CA ASP A 17 -1.63 4.29 -0.58
C ASP A 17 -0.87 3.42 -1.58
N THR A 18 -1.55 2.92 -2.61
CA THR A 18 -0.97 1.93 -3.53
C THR A 18 0.26 2.47 -4.28
N CYS A 19 0.30 3.76 -4.61
CA CYS A 19 1.47 4.36 -5.25
C CYS A 19 2.65 4.44 -4.27
N HIS A 20 2.39 4.83 -3.02
CA HIS A 20 3.46 4.90 -1.99
C HIS A 20 3.99 3.51 -1.66
N THR A 21 3.11 2.53 -1.48
CA THR A 21 3.46 1.13 -1.23
C THR A 21 4.35 0.58 -2.35
N PHE A 22 3.96 0.78 -3.61
CA PHE A 22 4.74 0.37 -4.78
C PHE A 22 6.12 1.02 -4.86
N THR A 23 6.18 2.33 -4.69
CA THR A 23 7.44 3.09 -4.79
C THR A 23 8.35 2.93 -3.58
N ALA A 24 7.82 2.44 -2.44
CA ALA A 24 8.58 2.00 -1.28
C ALA A 24 9.20 0.60 -1.44
N GLY A 25 8.78 -0.16 -2.46
CA GLY A 25 9.34 -1.49 -2.77
C GLY A 25 8.45 -2.67 -2.40
N TYR A 26 7.14 -2.44 -2.20
CA TYR A 26 6.15 -3.52 -2.06
C TYR A 26 5.40 -3.69 -3.37
N ASP A 27 5.63 -4.80 -4.06
CA ASP A 27 5.10 -4.98 -5.41
C ASP A 27 3.58 -5.22 -5.37
N LEU A 28 2.90 -4.70 -6.40
CA LEU A 28 1.45 -4.72 -6.57
C LEU A 28 1.06 -5.01 -8.02
N ARG A 29 2.01 -5.36 -8.90
CA ARG A 29 1.77 -5.51 -10.34
C ARG A 29 0.99 -6.77 -10.73
N THR A 30 0.93 -7.74 -9.83
CA THR A 30 0.17 -8.98 -10.03
C THR A 30 -0.64 -9.28 -8.79
N LYS A 31 -1.71 -10.06 -8.94
CA LYS A 31 -2.52 -10.51 -7.80
C LYS A 31 -1.69 -11.22 -6.73
N GLU A 32 -0.72 -12.03 -7.13
CA GLU A 32 0.13 -12.81 -6.22
C GLU A 32 1.11 -11.89 -5.45
N ASP A 33 1.57 -10.81 -6.08
CA ASP A 33 2.35 -9.76 -5.42
C ASP A 33 1.49 -8.95 -4.44
N CYS A 34 0.25 -8.62 -4.80
CA CYS A 34 -0.71 -8.00 -3.88
C CYS A 34 -0.95 -8.88 -2.66
N GLU A 35 -1.27 -10.16 -2.85
CA GLU A 35 -1.48 -11.11 -1.75
C GLU A 35 -0.26 -11.19 -0.82
N ARG A 36 0.95 -11.22 -1.39
CA ARG A 36 2.20 -11.19 -0.60
C ARG A 36 2.35 -9.89 0.19
N THR A 37 2.14 -8.75 -0.43
CA THR A 37 2.24 -7.43 0.20
C THR A 37 1.21 -7.27 1.34
N PHE A 38 -0.04 -7.66 1.13
CA PHE A 38 -1.08 -7.56 2.16
C PHE A 38 -0.93 -8.61 3.27
N ALA A 39 -0.40 -9.80 2.98
CA ALA A 39 -0.03 -10.77 4.00
C ALA A 39 1.10 -10.25 4.90
N GLU A 40 2.09 -9.55 4.34
CA GLU A 40 3.14 -8.92 5.14
C GLU A 40 2.59 -7.77 6.00
N PHE A 41 1.69 -6.95 5.44
CA PHE A 41 1.00 -5.90 6.20
C PHE A 41 0.20 -6.48 7.38
N ASP A 42 -0.58 -7.54 7.16
CA ASP A 42 -1.35 -8.18 8.24
C ASP A 42 -0.43 -8.78 9.32
N ARG A 43 0.70 -9.38 8.92
CA ARG A 43 1.67 -9.95 9.86
C ARG A 43 2.35 -8.89 10.72
N ILE A 44 2.69 -7.73 10.17
CA ILE A 44 3.48 -6.69 10.86
C ILE A 44 2.59 -5.68 11.58
N VAL A 45 1.54 -5.21 10.90
CA VAL A 45 0.65 -4.15 11.40
C VAL A 45 -0.66 -4.75 11.89
N GLY A 46 -1.26 -5.65 11.11
CA GLY A 46 -2.57 -6.23 11.36
C GLY A 46 -3.67 -5.53 10.56
N MET A 47 -4.46 -6.33 9.83
CA MET A 47 -5.54 -5.85 8.96
C MET A 47 -6.61 -5.07 9.74
N HIS A 48 -6.77 -5.37 11.03
CA HIS A 48 -7.68 -4.66 11.93
C HIS A 48 -7.31 -3.19 12.16
N TYR A 49 -6.12 -2.71 11.80
CA TYR A 49 -5.78 -1.28 11.80
C TYR A 49 -6.03 -0.58 10.47
N LEU A 50 -6.29 -1.30 9.36
CA LEU A 50 -6.58 -0.67 8.08
C LEU A 50 -7.93 0.07 8.18
N ARG A 51 -7.93 1.37 7.88
CA ARG A 51 -9.13 2.23 7.95
C ARG A 51 -9.47 2.89 6.62
N ALA A 52 -8.50 3.00 5.73
CA ALA A 52 -8.68 3.62 4.43
C ALA A 52 -7.65 3.11 3.42
N MET A 53 -7.96 3.30 2.15
CA MET A 53 -7.01 3.14 1.05
C MET A 53 -7.08 4.36 0.14
N HIS A 54 -5.92 4.78 -0.36
CA HIS A 54 -5.82 5.60 -1.56
C HIS A 54 -5.47 4.68 -2.72
N LEU A 55 -6.31 4.71 -3.75
CA LEU A 55 -6.14 3.92 -4.96
C LEU A 55 -5.51 4.81 -6.02
N ASN A 56 -4.18 4.73 -6.10
CA ASN A 56 -3.34 5.50 -7.01
C ASN A 56 -2.43 4.56 -7.79
N ASP A 57 -2.42 4.69 -9.10
CA ASP A 57 -1.38 4.07 -9.92
C ASP A 57 -0.08 4.91 -9.83
N SER A 58 1.06 4.40 -10.29
CA SER A 58 2.36 5.09 -10.20
C SER A 58 2.86 5.53 -11.59
N LYS A 59 3.26 6.80 -11.73
CA LYS A 59 3.97 7.31 -12.92
C LYS A 59 5.41 6.84 -13.01
N VAL A 60 5.96 6.34 -11.91
CA VAL A 60 7.40 6.06 -11.75
C VAL A 60 7.62 4.61 -11.38
N GLU A 61 8.83 4.15 -11.67
CA GLU A 61 9.24 2.75 -11.51
C GLU A 61 9.14 2.26 -10.06
N PHE A 62 9.04 0.94 -9.94
CA PHE A 62 9.05 0.20 -8.67
C PHE A 62 10.25 0.57 -7.79
N ALA A 63 10.02 0.69 -6.48
CA ALA A 63 11.06 1.00 -5.49
C ALA A 63 11.84 2.31 -5.75
N SER A 64 11.32 3.22 -6.57
CA SER A 64 11.97 4.49 -6.93
C SER A 64 12.08 5.49 -5.77
N LYS A 65 11.28 5.32 -4.70
CA LYS A 65 11.16 6.26 -3.57
C LYS A 65 10.73 7.67 -4.00
N VAL A 66 9.97 7.76 -5.09
CA VAL A 66 9.42 9.00 -5.64
C VAL A 66 7.90 8.90 -5.69
N ASP A 67 7.20 9.87 -5.13
CA ASP A 67 5.75 9.90 -5.12
C ASP A 67 5.19 10.68 -6.32
N ARG A 68 4.73 9.97 -7.36
CA ARG A 68 4.04 10.57 -8.51
C ARG A 68 2.87 9.69 -8.96
N HIS A 69 1.65 10.09 -8.62
CA HIS A 69 0.45 9.34 -8.96
C HIS A 69 0.12 9.38 -10.46
N HIS A 70 -0.48 8.29 -10.95
CA HIS A 70 -1.12 8.19 -12.26
C HIS A 70 -2.61 7.80 -12.11
N SER A 71 -3.41 8.13 -13.11
CA SER A 71 -4.71 7.49 -13.35
C SER A 71 -4.59 5.96 -13.35
N LEU A 72 -5.60 5.27 -12.81
CA LEU A 72 -5.65 3.81 -12.70
C LEU A 72 -5.43 3.11 -14.04
N GLY A 73 -4.55 2.10 -14.03
CA GLY A 73 -4.20 1.27 -15.19
C GLY A 73 -3.40 1.98 -16.27
N LYS A 74 -2.84 3.16 -15.97
CA LYS A 74 -2.00 3.95 -16.90
C LYS A 74 -0.56 4.09 -16.43
N GLY A 75 -0.25 3.60 -15.23
CA GLY A 75 1.06 3.63 -14.64
C GLY A 75 1.71 2.25 -14.57
N GLU A 76 2.76 2.19 -13.75
CA GLU A 76 3.61 1.01 -13.58
C GLU A 76 2.96 -0.09 -12.71
N ILE A 77 1.87 0.20 -11.99
CA ILE A 77 1.14 -0.80 -11.18
C ILE A 77 0.18 -1.59 -12.07
N GLY A 78 -0.55 -0.91 -12.97
CA GLY A 78 -1.50 -1.56 -13.89
C GLY A 78 -2.85 -1.92 -13.25
N TRP A 79 -3.70 -2.62 -14.00
CA TRP A 79 -5.07 -2.95 -13.60
C TRP A 79 -5.19 -4.12 -12.63
N ASP A 80 -4.27 -5.08 -12.67
CA ASP A 80 -4.32 -6.31 -11.86
C ASP A 80 -4.47 -6.02 -10.34
N CYS A 81 -3.95 -4.87 -9.86
CA CYS A 81 -4.09 -4.44 -8.47
C CYS A 81 -5.49 -3.90 -8.11
N PHE A 82 -6.26 -3.43 -9.09
CA PHE A 82 -7.50 -2.66 -8.90
C PHE A 82 -8.77 -3.38 -9.41
N GLU A 83 -8.65 -4.66 -9.76
CA GLU A 83 -9.76 -5.53 -10.17
C GLU A 83 -10.31 -6.42 -9.04
#